data_AF-R5KDT1-F1
#
_entry.id   AF-R5KDT1-F1
#
_cell.length_a   1.000
_cell.length_b   1.000
_cell.length_c   1.000
_cell.angle_alpha   90.00
_cell.angle_beta   90.00
_cell.angle_gamma   90.00
#
_symmetry.space_group_name_H-M   'P 1'
#
loop_
_entity.id
_entity.type
_entity.pdbx_description
1 polymer ?
#
loop_
_entity_poly.entity_id
_entity_poly.type
_entity_poly.pdbx_seq_one_letter_code
_entity_poly.pdbx_strand_id
1 'polypeptide(L)'
;MKKNIFDLFLDKVLTVPFWVRQVIYLKLAQEMREKSCENFLRNHPDDILSTFVPTLTFKGKTELMERKCGLDNNIYNFLQGCANEYSMLEISVNTFLSMEEVAKYYELCLEQNFIKVPDSKEIHAMAGYIAGKFRVGEYFKQKGALTVDQLQQAILAHRSANEQGQPAKFGEILVALGFIKEEDLTALLLLKEEAKKRFILDYNTVPKPETTYANDNQKYEEEIAALKDENLKLKRKMIQLLELVKRNGQQ
;
A
#
# COMPACT_ATOMS: atom_id res chain seq x y z
N MET A 1 -21.10 12.13 -5.38
CA MET A 1 -19.72 11.61 -5.48
C MET A 1 -19.70 10.21 -4.90
N LYS A 2 -19.20 9.21 -5.63
CA LYS A 2 -18.95 7.89 -5.01
C LYS A 2 -17.91 8.13 -3.92
N LYS A 3 -18.25 7.86 -2.64
CA LYS A 3 -17.27 7.98 -1.55
C LYS A 3 -16.09 7.07 -1.85
N ASN A 4 -14.88 7.60 -1.72
CA ASN A 4 -13.69 6.80 -1.94
C ASN A 4 -13.64 5.64 -0.93
N ILE A 5 -13.21 4.47 -1.38
CA ILE A 5 -13.00 3.32 -0.49
C ILE A 5 -11.98 3.68 0.61
N PHE A 6 -11.00 4.52 0.27
CA PHE A 6 -10.00 5.00 1.21
C PHE A 6 -10.59 5.95 2.27
N ASP A 7 -11.45 6.89 1.89
CA ASP A 7 -12.13 7.79 2.85
C ASP A 7 -12.97 7.00 3.84
N LEU A 8 -13.69 5.99 3.36
CA LEU A 8 -14.49 5.10 4.23
C LEU A 8 -13.61 4.33 5.23
N PHE A 9 -12.37 4.02 4.87
CA PHE A 9 -11.41 3.41 5.78
C PHE A 9 -10.89 4.42 6.80
N LEU A 10 -10.48 5.61 6.36
CA LEU A 10 -10.01 6.67 7.26
C LEU A 10 -11.08 7.07 8.27
N ASP A 11 -12.33 7.21 7.83
CA ASP A 11 -13.47 7.50 8.71
C ASP A 11 -13.58 6.45 9.83
N LYS A 12 -13.38 5.16 9.51
CA LYS A 12 -13.39 4.07 10.50
C LYS A 12 -12.20 4.09 11.45
N VAL A 13 -11.01 4.45 10.97
CA VAL A 13 -9.85 4.61 11.85
C VAL A 13 -10.06 5.80 12.77
N LEU A 14 -10.72 6.86 12.31
CA LEU A 14 -10.96 8.08 13.08
C LEU A 14 -12.13 7.96 14.07
N THR A 15 -13.04 6.99 13.91
CA THR A 15 -14.13 6.73 14.86
C THR A 15 -13.66 6.07 16.16
N VAL A 16 -12.44 5.55 16.22
CA VAL A 16 -11.90 4.94 17.45
C VAL A 16 -11.71 6.01 18.55
N PRO A 17 -11.83 5.63 19.84
CA PRO A 17 -11.68 6.57 20.95
C PRO A 17 -10.37 7.37 20.89
N PHE A 18 -10.40 8.63 21.32
CA PHE A 18 -9.25 9.53 21.20
C PHE A 18 -7.98 8.99 21.87
N TRP A 19 -8.09 8.34 23.03
CA TRP A 19 -6.95 7.74 23.72
C TRP A 19 -6.30 6.60 22.90
N VAL A 20 -7.08 5.86 22.10
CA VAL A 20 -6.54 4.85 21.16
C VAL A 20 -5.81 5.55 20.02
N ARG A 21 -6.39 6.63 19.47
CA ARG A 21 -5.77 7.41 18.39
C ARG A 21 -4.41 7.99 18.80
N GLN A 22 -4.27 8.43 20.05
CA GLN A 22 -2.99 8.88 20.59
C GLN A 22 -1.92 7.78 20.58
N VAL A 23 -2.28 6.55 20.97
CA VAL A 23 -1.36 5.40 20.95
C VAL A 23 -1.00 5.01 19.51
N ILE A 24 -1.98 5.00 18.60
CA ILE A 24 -1.72 4.75 17.16
C ILE A 24 -0.75 5.79 16.60
N TYR A 25 -0.99 7.08 16.88
CA TYR A 25 -0.11 8.16 16.44
C TYR A 25 1.31 7.99 16.97
N LEU A 26 1.48 7.67 18.26
CA LEU A 26 2.81 7.48 18.85
C LEU A 26 3.56 6.30 18.20
N LYS A 27 2.88 5.19 17.95
CA LYS A 27 3.48 4.03 17.26
C LYS A 27 3.87 4.36 15.82
N LEU A 28 2.98 5.01 15.07
CA LEU A 28 3.29 5.44 13.69
C LEU A 28 4.44 6.46 13.66
N ALA A 29 4.45 7.42 14.58
CA ALA A 29 5.53 8.41 14.69
C ALA A 29 6.88 7.75 15.01
N GLN A 30 6.89 6.76 15.91
CA GLN A 30 8.09 5.98 16.20
C GLN A 30 8.58 5.21 14.97
N GLU A 31 7.69 4.54 14.24
CA GLU A 31 8.04 3.81 13.03
C GLU A 31 8.59 4.74 11.93
N MET A 32 8.00 5.93 11.77
CA MET A 32 8.48 6.95 10.82
C MET A 32 9.84 7.52 11.21
N ARG A 33 10.18 7.57 12.51
CA ARG A 33 11.53 7.92 13.00
C ARG A 33 12.55 6.85 12.67
N GLU A 34 12.24 5.61 12.99
CA GLU A 34 13.12 4.46 12.75
C GLU A 34 13.43 4.32 11.25
N LYS A 35 12.46 4.63 10.39
CA LYS A 35 12.60 4.59 8.93
C LYS A 35 13.16 5.87 8.30
N SER A 36 13.56 6.86 9.10
CA SER A 36 14.10 8.15 8.63
C SER A 36 13.15 8.97 7.74
N CYS A 37 11.84 8.70 7.79
CA CYS A 37 10.83 9.42 6.99
C CYS A 37 10.23 10.63 7.72
N GLU A 38 10.36 10.74 9.05
CA GLU A 38 9.73 11.81 9.84
C GLU A 38 10.17 13.22 9.39
N ASN A 39 11.45 13.41 9.09
CA ASN A 39 11.99 14.71 8.68
C ASN A 39 11.38 15.19 7.35
N PHE A 40 11.18 14.29 6.40
CA PHE A 40 10.54 14.60 5.13
C PHE A 40 9.08 15.01 5.34
N LEU A 41 8.32 14.21 6.11
CA LEU A 41 6.90 14.48 6.37
C LEU A 41 6.67 15.80 7.13
N ARG A 42 7.60 16.21 8.00
CA ARG A 42 7.52 17.49 8.73
C ARG A 42 7.83 18.70 7.85
N ASN A 43 8.79 18.56 6.94
CA ASN A 43 9.29 19.69 6.15
C ASN A 43 8.52 19.88 4.83
N HIS A 44 7.96 18.80 4.29
CA HIS A 44 7.32 18.77 2.97
C HIS A 44 5.96 18.04 3.00
N PRO A 45 5.00 18.50 3.85
CA PRO A 45 3.71 17.82 3.99
C PRO A 45 2.87 17.85 2.71
N ASP A 46 3.03 18.89 1.88
CA ASP A 46 2.25 19.08 0.65
C ASP A 46 2.85 18.34 -0.57
N ASP A 47 4.08 17.84 -0.46
CA ASP A 47 4.83 17.23 -1.57
C ASP A 47 4.80 15.69 -1.55
N ILE A 48 3.85 15.10 -0.81
CA ILE A 48 3.71 13.65 -0.71
C ILE A 48 3.06 13.11 -2.00
N LEU A 49 3.77 12.23 -2.71
CA LEU A 49 3.27 11.64 -3.96
C LEU A 49 1.91 10.95 -3.78
N SER A 50 1.69 10.26 -2.67
CA SER A 50 0.46 9.52 -2.41
C SER A 50 -0.78 10.43 -2.32
N THR A 51 -0.63 11.67 -1.84
CA THR A 51 -1.73 12.65 -1.73
C THR A 51 -1.89 13.51 -2.98
N PHE A 52 -0.96 13.43 -3.93
CA PHE A 52 -1.00 14.21 -5.16
C PHE A 52 -2.22 13.86 -6.02
N VAL A 53 -2.91 14.89 -6.52
CA VAL A 53 -4.07 14.76 -7.41
C VAL A 53 -3.67 15.12 -8.86
N PRO A 54 -3.49 14.13 -9.75
CA PRO A 54 -3.13 14.38 -11.14
C PRO A 54 -4.28 15.08 -11.90
N THR A 55 -3.95 16.17 -12.60
CA THR A 55 -4.92 16.96 -13.38
C THR A 55 -4.85 16.63 -14.87
N LEU A 56 -5.98 16.20 -15.45
CA LEU A 56 -6.08 15.93 -16.89
C LEU A 56 -5.97 17.21 -17.74
N THR A 57 -5.25 17.10 -18.86
CA THR A 57 -5.24 18.10 -19.93
C THR A 57 -6.48 17.93 -20.83
N PHE A 58 -6.72 18.89 -21.73
CA PHE A 58 -7.76 18.74 -22.75
C PHE A 58 -7.55 17.47 -23.59
N LYS A 59 -6.29 17.22 -23.99
CA LYS A 59 -5.91 16.02 -24.74
C LYS A 59 -6.22 14.73 -23.97
N GLY A 60 -5.94 14.69 -22.67
CA GLY A 60 -6.26 13.54 -21.81
C GLY A 60 -7.76 13.30 -21.69
N LYS A 61 -8.58 14.36 -21.61
CA LYS A 61 -10.04 14.26 -21.59
C LYS A 61 -10.59 13.74 -22.93
N THR A 62 -10.07 14.22 -24.05
CA THR A 62 -10.45 13.75 -25.39
C THR A 62 -10.09 12.27 -25.56
N GLU A 63 -8.89 11.85 -25.13
CA GLU A 63 -8.47 10.46 -25.24
C GLU A 63 -9.33 9.51 -24.39
N LEU A 64 -9.76 9.95 -23.20
CA LEU A 64 -10.69 9.15 -22.38
C LEU A 64 -12.03 8.90 -23.08
N MET A 65 -12.51 9.86 -23.87
CA MET A 65 -13.79 9.76 -24.61
C MET A 65 -13.65 8.99 -25.92
N GLU A 66 -12.60 9.25 -26.68
CA GLU A 66 -12.43 8.72 -28.05
C GLU A 66 -11.64 7.41 -28.10
N ARG A 67 -10.82 7.11 -27.08
CA ARG A 67 -9.97 5.92 -26.96
C ARG A 67 -9.13 5.62 -28.22
N LYS A 68 -8.68 6.66 -28.91
CA LYS A 68 -8.00 6.56 -30.22
C LYS A 68 -6.65 5.86 -30.14
N CYS A 69 -5.94 5.98 -29.02
CA CYS A 69 -4.64 5.37 -28.81
C CYS A 69 -4.71 3.89 -28.42
N GLY A 70 -5.89 3.34 -28.10
CA GLY A 70 -6.05 1.91 -27.81
C GLY A 70 -5.20 1.42 -26.63
N LEU A 71 -4.99 2.26 -25.61
CA LEU A 71 -4.18 1.94 -24.44
C LEU A 71 -4.76 0.80 -23.59
N ASP A 72 -3.96 0.26 -22.68
CA ASP A 72 -4.42 -0.77 -21.74
C ASP A 72 -5.58 -0.28 -20.88
N ASN A 73 -6.48 -1.19 -20.53
CA ASN A 73 -7.68 -0.86 -19.75
C ASN A 73 -7.33 -0.25 -18.37
N ASN A 74 -6.20 -0.63 -17.77
CA ASN A 74 -5.74 -0.04 -16.52
C ASN A 74 -5.30 1.42 -16.67
N ILE A 75 -4.77 1.80 -17.83
CA ILE A 75 -4.42 3.20 -18.12
C ILE A 75 -5.69 4.04 -18.26
N TYR A 76 -6.73 3.50 -18.90
CA TYR A 76 -8.03 4.19 -18.94
C TYR A 76 -8.69 4.27 -17.57
N ASN A 77 -8.56 3.25 -16.72
CA ASN A 77 -9.02 3.30 -15.33
C ASN A 77 -8.26 4.38 -14.54
N PHE A 78 -6.96 4.53 -14.77
CA PHE A 78 -6.13 5.59 -14.20
C PHE A 78 -6.59 6.98 -14.67
N LEU A 79 -6.78 7.18 -15.99
CA LEU A 79 -7.29 8.44 -16.54
C LEU A 79 -8.71 8.77 -16.02
N GLN A 80 -9.56 7.76 -15.87
CA GLN A 80 -10.89 7.93 -15.26
C GLN A 80 -10.78 8.33 -13.79
N GLY A 81 -9.81 7.79 -13.05
CA GLY A 81 -9.48 8.23 -11.69
C GLY A 81 -9.05 9.69 -11.64
N CYS A 82 -8.17 10.11 -12.57
CA CYS A 82 -7.77 11.51 -12.71
C CYS A 82 -8.95 12.43 -13.07
N ALA A 83 -9.89 11.96 -13.90
CA ALA A 83 -11.10 12.72 -14.26
C ALA A 83 -12.04 12.93 -13.07
N ASN A 84 -12.03 12.02 -12.10
CA ASN A 84 -12.79 12.11 -10.87
C ASN A 84 -12.06 12.86 -9.74
N GLU A 85 -10.91 13.49 -10.04
CA GLU A 85 -10.09 14.24 -9.08
C GLU A 85 -9.57 13.37 -7.93
N TYR A 86 -9.35 12.08 -8.18
CA TYR A 86 -8.74 11.18 -7.19
C TYR A 86 -7.22 11.38 -7.10
N SER A 87 -6.70 11.32 -5.88
CA SER A 87 -5.27 11.26 -5.60
C SER A 87 -4.62 9.96 -6.07
N MET A 88 -3.30 9.94 -6.17
CA MET A 88 -2.54 8.75 -6.56
C MET A 88 -2.83 7.54 -5.65
N LEU A 89 -2.97 7.76 -4.34
CA LEU A 89 -3.37 6.73 -3.38
C LEU A 89 -4.76 6.20 -3.65
N GLU A 90 -5.71 7.09 -3.84
CA GLU A 90 -7.10 6.74 -4.13
C GLU A 90 -7.24 5.96 -5.44
N ILE A 91 -6.46 6.32 -6.47
CA ILE A 91 -6.42 5.58 -7.72
C ILE A 91 -5.83 4.18 -7.49
N SER A 92 -4.73 4.06 -6.74
CA SER A 92 -4.14 2.77 -6.35
C SER A 92 -5.14 1.87 -5.63
N VAL A 93 -5.86 2.39 -4.63
CA VAL A 93 -6.86 1.62 -3.87
C VAL A 93 -8.04 1.19 -4.75
N ASN A 94 -8.56 2.09 -5.59
CA ASN A 94 -9.72 1.78 -6.44
C ASN A 94 -9.41 0.82 -7.58
N THR A 95 -8.16 0.78 -8.04
CA THR A 95 -7.71 -0.08 -9.16
C THR A 95 -6.98 -1.34 -8.70
N PHE A 96 -6.76 -1.51 -7.39
CA PHE A 96 -5.96 -2.59 -6.79
C PHE A 96 -4.52 -2.69 -7.34
N LEU A 97 -4.00 -1.57 -7.81
CA LEU A 97 -2.64 -1.44 -8.33
C LEU A 97 -1.69 -1.01 -7.22
N SER A 98 -0.42 -1.41 -7.29
CA SER A 98 0.62 -0.89 -6.41
C SER A 98 0.97 0.56 -6.75
N MET A 99 1.63 1.26 -5.82
CA MET A 99 2.07 2.64 -6.08
C MET A 99 3.07 2.70 -7.23
N GLU A 100 3.88 1.65 -7.41
CA GLU A 100 4.78 1.50 -8.55
C GLU A 100 4.03 1.43 -9.89
N GLU A 101 2.97 0.61 -9.96
CA GLU A 101 2.15 0.47 -11.17
C GLU A 101 1.45 1.79 -11.53
N VAL A 102 0.87 2.46 -10.53
CA VAL A 102 0.21 3.76 -10.70
C VAL A 102 1.22 4.84 -11.13
N ALA A 103 2.42 4.86 -10.55
CA ALA A 103 3.47 5.79 -10.96
C ALA A 103 3.93 5.56 -12.41
N LYS A 104 4.02 4.30 -12.87
CA LYS A 104 4.34 3.99 -14.28
C LYS A 104 3.27 4.52 -15.23
N TYR A 105 2.00 4.35 -14.89
CA TYR A 105 0.90 4.89 -15.70
C TYR A 105 0.86 6.41 -15.69
N TYR A 106 1.12 7.02 -14.53
CA TYR A 106 1.26 8.47 -14.42
C TYR A 106 2.37 9.01 -15.34
N GLU A 107 3.56 8.41 -15.28
CA GLU A 107 4.70 8.83 -16.11
C GLU A 107 4.44 8.63 -17.60
N LEU A 108 3.75 7.56 -18.00
CA LEU A 108 3.31 7.36 -19.38
C LEU A 108 2.32 8.46 -19.82
N CYS A 109 1.35 8.78 -18.98
CA CYS A 109 0.35 9.80 -19.26
C CYS A 109 0.97 11.21 -19.32
N LEU A 110 2.01 11.47 -18.53
CA LEU A 110 2.78 12.71 -18.56
C LEU A 110 3.56 12.84 -19.89
N GLU A 111 4.24 11.79 -20.34
CA GLU A 111 4.93 11.77 -21.65
C GLU A 111 3.99 12.00 -22.83
N GLN A 112 2.79 11.44 -22.77
CA GLN A 112 1.78 11.59 -23.83
C GLN A 112 1.04 12.93 -23.77
N ASN A 113 1.34 13.78 -22.79
CA ASN A 113 0.70 15.08 -22.50
C ASN A 113 -0.79 14.96 -22.14
N PHE A 114 -1.20 13.84 -21.52
CA PHE A 114 -2.57 13.66 -21.03
C PHE A 114 -2.78 14.28 -19.66
N ILE A 115 -1.72 14.45 -18.88
CA ILE A 115 -1.74 15.01 -17.53
C ILE A 115 -0.81 16.22 -17.50
N LYS A 116 -1.18 17.23 -16.71
CA LYS A 116 -0.34 18.40 -16.49
C LYS A 116 0.89 18.03 -15.67
N VAL A 117 2.02 18.64 -15.99
CA VAL A 117 3.23 18.53 -15.16
C VAL A 117 2.91 19.10 -13.77
N PRO A 118 3.28 18.42 -12.68
CA PRO A 118 3.02 18.89 -11.33
C PRO A 118 3.86 20.13 -11.03
N ASP A 119 3.31 21.05 -10.25
CA ASP A 119 4.02 22.27 -9.84
C ASP A 119 5.22 21.95 -8.93
N SER A 120 5.08 20.88 -8.12
CA SER A 120 6.16 20.39 -7.25
C SER A 120 7.13 19.48 -7.99
N LYS A 121 8.39 19.89 -7.98
CA LYS A 121 9.51 19.10 -8.53
C LYS A 121 9.75 17.81 -7.74
N GLU A 122 9.43 17.80 -6.45
CA GLU A 122 9.61 16.63 -5.59
C GLU A 122 8.67 15.50 -5.98
N ILE A 123 7.39 15.83 -6.25
CA ILE A 123 6.38 14.88 -6.71
C ILE A 123 6.79 14.27 -8.05
N HIS A 124 7.26 15.09 -8.99
CA HIS A 124 7.74 14.59 -10.28
C HIS A 124 8.97 13.68 -10.13
N ALA A 125 9.95 14.09 -9.33
CA ALA A 125 11.15 13.29 -9.07
C ALA A 125 10.78 11.95 -8.43
N MET A 126 9.88 11.95 -7.44
CA MET A 126 9.45 10.74 -6.74
C MET A 126 8.67 9.80 -7.65
N ALA A 127 7.74 10.32 -8.46
CA ALA A 127 6.97 9.53 -9.42
C ALA A 127 7.90 8.81 -10.42
N GLY A 128 8.85 9.53 -11.02
CA GLY A 128 9.81 8.95 -11.95
C GLY A 128 10.76 7.94 -11.29
N TYR A 129 11.15 8.15 -10.02
CA TYR A 129 11.99 7.22 -9.28
C TYR A 129 11.29 5.91 -8.92
N ILE A 130 10.06 6.00 -8.42
CA ILE A 130 9.21 4.86 -8.09
C ILE A 130 8.85 4.08 -9.36
N ALA A 131 8.49 4.77 -10.44
CA ALA A 131 8.23 4.14 -11.74
C ALA A 131 9.46 3.43 -12.33
N GLY A 132 10.66 3.73 -11.81
CA GLY A 132 11.93 3.14 -12.24
C GLY A 132 12.58 3.87 -13.41
N LYS A 133 12.03 5.01 -13.85
CA LYS A 133 12.61 5.84 -14.91
C LYS A 133 13.83 6.61 -14.44
N PHE A 134 13.79 7.15 -13.21
CA PHE A 134 14.91 7.88 -12.64
C PHE A 134 15.80 6.99 -11.78
N ARG A 135 17.11 7.13 -11.96
CA ARG A 135 18.10 6.58 -11.02
C ARG A 135 18.22 7.48 -9.79
N VAL A 136 18.86 6.97 -8.72
CA VAL A 136 19.05 7.71 -7.46
C VAL A 136 19.66 9.11 -7.70
N GLY A 137 20.69 9.22 -8.53
CA GLY A 137 21.30 10.51 -8.85
C GLY A 137 20.38 11.49 -9.60
N GLU A 138 19.52 10.97 -10.49
CA GLU A 138 18.57 11.78 -11.25
C GLU A 138 17.42 12.26 -10.37
N TYR A 139 16.96 11.43 -9.42
CA TYR A 139 15.98 11.82 -8.41
C TYR A 139 16.44 13.06 -7.63
N PHE A 140 17.65 13.03 -7.07
CA PHE A 140 18.19 14.14 -6.29
C PHE A 140 18.48 15.39 -7.14
N LYS A 141 18.82 15.21 -8.42
CA LYS A 141 18.93 16.31 -9.38
C LYS A 141 17.56 16.97 -9.63
N GLN A 142 16.53 16.18 -9.92
CA GLN A 142 15.19 16.69 -10.21
C GLN A 142 14.55 17.34 -8.97
N LYS A 143 14.82 16.79 -7.78
CA LYS A 143 14.48 17.41 -6.50
C LYS A 143 15.18 18.76 -6.29
N GLY A 144 16.31 19.01 -6.94
CA GLY A 144 17.12 20.22 -6.79
C GLY A 144 18.13 20.17 -5.64
N ALA A 145 18.34 18.98 -5.04
CA ALA A 145 19.35 18.76 -4.00
C ALA A 145 20.77 18.58 -4.57
N LEU A 146 20.87 18.19 -5.85
CA LEU A 146 22.13 18.00 -6.56
C LEU A 146 22.22 18.89 -7.80
N THR A 147 23.38 19.49 -8.00
CA THR A 147 23.73 20.18 -9.25
C THR A 147 24.26 19.20 -10.31
N VAL A 148 24.27 19.63 -11.57
CA VAL A 148 24.81 18.83 -12.69
C VAL A 148 26.29 18.51 -12.48
N ASP A 149 27.05 19.46 -11.94
CA ASP A 149 28.49 19.29 -11.69
C ASP A 149 28.75 18.28 -10.57
N GLN A 150 27.98 18.32 -9.48
CA GLN A 150 28.07 17.32 -8.41
C GLN A 150 27.67 15.92 -8.90
N LEU A 151 26.69 15.82 -9.79
CA LEU A 151 26.31 14.55 -10.41
C LEU A 151 27.44 14.00 -11.29
N GLN A 152 28.11 14.87 -12.07
CA GLN A 152 29.27 14.47 -12.88
C GLN A 152 30.44 14.02 -12.01
N GLN A 153 30.73 14.72 -10.92
CA GLN A 153 31.76 14.31 -9.95
C GLN A 153 31.44 12.94 -9.34
N ALA A 154 30.18 12.68 -9.00
CA ALA A 154 29.76 11.37 -8.50
C ALA A 154 29.90 10.25 -9.55
N ILE A 155 29.63 10.53 -10.84
CA ILE A 155 29.84 9.57 -11.94
C ILE A 155 31.32 9.26 -12.12
N LEU A 156 32.19 10.27 -12.06
CA LEU A 156 33.64 10.09 -12.15
C LEU A 156 34.15 9.26 -10.97
N ALA A 157 33.71 9.55 -9.74
CA ALA A 157 34.06 8.79 -8.55
C ALA A 157 33.58 7.32 -8.62
N HIS A 158 32.38 7.07 -9.14
CA HIS A 158 31.87 5.72 -9.38
C HIS A 158 32.69 4.96 -10.41
N ARG A 159 33.10 5.62 -11.48
CA ARG A 159 33.95 5.02 -12.51
C ARG A 159 35.33 4.67 -11.94
N SER A 160 35.96 5.58 -11.20
CA SER A 160 37.26 5.31 -10.57
C SER A 160 37.19 4.18 -9.52
N ALA A 161 36.11 4.09 -8.74
CA ALA A 161 35.93 3.01 -7.76
C ALA A 161 35.77 1.64 -8.45
N ASN A 162 35.03 1.59 -9.56
CA ASN A 162 34.92 0.39 -10.39
C ASN A 162 36.25 -0.02 -11.02
N GLU A 163 37.04 0.95 -11.51
CA GLU A 163 38.38 0.70 -12.07
C GLU A 163 39.38 0.22 -11.00
N GLN A 164 39.16 0.59 -9.74
CA GLN A 164 39.94 0.13 -8.57
C GLN A 164 39.44 -1.21 -8.00
N GLY A 165 38.44 -1.86 -8.62
CA GLY A 165 37.93 -3.16 -8.20
C GLY A 165 37.03 -3.12 -6.95
N GLN A 166 36.55 -1.94 -6.55
CA GLN A 166 35.57 -1.75 -5.48
C GLN A 166 34.25 -1.21 -6.06
N PRO A 167 33.36 -2.09 -6.55
CA PRO A 167 32.06 -1.64 -7.06
C PRO A 167 31.15 -1.18 -5.91
N ALA A 168 31.18 0.12 -5.61
CA ALA A 168 30.28 0.75 -4.65
C ALA A 168 28.97 1.17 -5.34
N LYS A 169 27.83 1.09 -4.62
CA LYS A 169 26.56 1.55 -5.19
C LYS A 169 26.59 3.06 -5.35
N PHE A 170 26.00 3.58 -6.44
CA PHE A 170 25.99 5.02 -6.70
C PHE A 170 25.42 5.87 -5.53
N GLY A 171 24.45 5.34 -4.79
CA GLY A 171 23.93 6.00 -3.58
C GLY A 171 24.96 6.13 -2.46
N GLU A 172 25.79 5.10 -2.23
CA GLU A 172 26.85 5.11 -1.21
C GLU A 172 27.94 6.12 -1.57
N ILE A 173 28.26 6.26 -2.86
CA ILE A 173 29.22 7.25 -3.35
C ILE A 173 28.71 8.67 -3.15
N LEU A 174 27.41 8.90 -3.37
CA LEU A 174 26.79 10.20 -3.12
C LEU A 174 26.81 10.59 -1.63
N VAL A 175 26.67 9.61 -0.73
CA VAL A 175 26.82 9.81 0.72
C VAL A 175 28.29 10.05 1.09
N ALA A 176 29.23 9.29 0.53
CA ALA A 176 30.65 9.45 0.78
C ALA A 176 31.19 10.82 0.33
N LEU A 177 30.64 11.38 -0.75
CA LEU A 177 30.93 12.73 -1.23
C LEU A 177 30.24 13.83 -0.41
N GLY A 178 29.40 13.47 0.56
CA GLY A 178 28.70 14.41 1.44
C GLY A 178 27.56 15.18 0.75
N PHE A 179 27.13 14.75 -0.43
CA PHE A 179 26.07 15.44 -1.16
C PHE A 179 24.67 15.10 -0.65
N ILE A 180 24.50 13.92 -0.04
CA ILE A 180 23.22 13.41 0.47
C ILE A 180 23.45 12.78 1.85
N LYS A 181 22.44 12.86 2.72
CA LYS A 181 22.44 12.17 4.02
C LYS A 181 22.09 10.70 3.83
N GLU A 182 22.76 9.82 4.57
CA GLU A 182 22.49 8.38 4.57
C GLU A 182 21.04 8.05 4.95
N GLU A 183 20.47 8.83 5.86
CA GLU A 183 19.06 8.77 6.27
C GLU A 183 18.09 8.93 5.08
N ASP A 184 18.31 9.95 4.25
CA ASP A 184 17.46 10.26 3.09
C ASP A 184 17.56 9.17 2.01
N LEU A 185 18.76 8.61 1.82
CA LEU A 185 18.96 7.49 0.89
C LEU A 185 18.24 6.23 1.36
N THR A 186 18.33 5.92 2.66
CA THR A 186 17.69 4.74 3.26
C THR A 186 16.18 4.83 3.17
N ALA A 187 15.60 5.98 3.52
CA ALA A 187 14.17 6.25 3.39
C ALA A 187 13.69 6.11 1.94
N LEU A 188 14.44 6.65 0.98
CA LEU A 188 14.11 6.57 -0.45
C LEU A 188 14.10 5.12 -0.98
N LEU A 189 15.10 4.33 -0.61
CA LEU A 189 15.19 2.92 -1.01
C LEU A 189 14.06 2.09 -0.39
N LEU A 190 13.77 2.33 0.90
CA LEU A 190 12.67 1.67 1.59
C LEU A 190 11.33 1.98 0.91
N LEU A 191 11.08 3.25 0.61
CA LEU A 191 9.84 3.68 -0.03
C LEU A 191 9.65 3.04 -1.40
N LYS A 192 10.73 2.86 -2.17
CA LYS A 192 10.68 2.17 -3.46
C LYS A 192 10.33 0.69 -3.32
N GLU A 193 10.84 -0.01 -2.32
CA GLU A 193 10.49 -1.41 -2.09
C GLU A 193 9.06 -1.57 -1.55
N GLU A 194 8.61 -0.69 -0.65
CA GLU A 194 7.24 -0.68 -0.16
C GLU A 194 6.23 -0.31 -1.25
N ALA A 195 6.59 0.56 -2.20
CA ALA A 195 5.74 0.97 -3.31
C ALA A 195 5.32 -0.19 -4.25
N LYS A 196 6.05 -1.31 -4.22
CA LYS A 196 5.71 -2.53 -4.98
C LYS A 196 4.58 -3.31 -4.33
N LYS A 197 4.37 -3.16 -3.02
CA LYS A 197 3.33 -3.86 -2.29
C LYS A 197 1.97 -3.25 -2.63
N ARG A 198 1.00 -4.11 -2.88
CA ARG A 198 -0.39 -3.69 -3.08
C ARG A 198 -1.05 -3.48 -1.73
N PHE A 199 -1.76 -2.37 -1.59
CA PHE A 199 -2.59 -2.16 -0.41
C PHE A 199 -3.90 -2.93 -0.58
N ILE A 200 -4.10 -3.94 0.27
CA ILE A 200 -5.32 -4.74 0.31
C ILE A 200 -6.06 -4.40 1.59
N LEU A 201 -7.25 -3.82 1.44
CA LEU A 201 -8.19 -3.57 2.54
C LEU A 201 -8.84 -4.90 2.96
N ASP A 202 -8.11 -5.72 3.70
CA ASP A 202 -8.68 -6.93 4.28
C ASP A 202 -9.45 -6.60 5.57
N TYR A 203 -10.77 -6.58 5.47
CA TYR A 203 -11.71 -6.38 6.58
C TYR A 203 -11.54 -7.39 7.72
N ASN A 204 -10.81 -8.49 7.51
CA ASN A 204 -10.62 -9.56 8.50
C ASN A 204 -9.29 -9.48 9.28
N THR A 205 -8.45 -8.48 9.03
CA THR A 205 -7.13 -8.32 9.69
C THR A 205 -7.21 -7.59 11.04
N VAL A 206 -8.34 -7.68 11.73
CA VAL A 206 -8.36 -7.39 13.17
C VAL A 206 -7.80 -8.64 13.85
N PRO A 207 -6.73 -8.56 14.66
CA PRO A 207 -6.39 -9.63 15.58
C PRO A 207 -7.63 -9.86 16.43
N LYS A 208 -8.37 -10.95 16.16
CA LYS A 208 -9.49 -11.33 17.01
C LYS A 208 -8.87 -11.62 18.37
N PRO A 209 -9.25 -10.90 19.43
CA PRO A 209 -8.72 -11.18 20.75
C PRO A 209 -8.98 -12.66 21.03
N GLU A 210 -7.96 -13.36 21.54
CA GLU A 210 -7.99 -14.80 21.83
C GLU A 210 -9.23 -15.21 22.67
N THR A 211 -9.84 -14.25 23.36
CA THR A 211 -11.11 -14.38 24.09
C THR A 211 -12.31 -14.79 23.23
N THR A 212 -12.28 -14.57 21.91
CA THR A 212 -13.40 -14.95 21.01
C THR A 212 -13.39 -16.44 20.69
N TYR A 213 -12.20 -17.05 20.59
CA TYR A 213 -12.05 -18.49 20.36
C TYR A 213 -12.47 -19.32 21.58
N ALA A 214 -12.38 -18.76 22.79
CA ALA A 214 -12.83 -19.43 24.01
C ALA A 214 -14.36 -19.60 24.05
N ASN A 215 -15.12 -18.58 23.64
CA ASN A 215 -16.59 -18.62 23.68
C ASN A 215 -17.21 -19.52 22.61
N ASP A 216 -16.67 -19.51 21.39
CA ASP A 216 -17.21 -20.34 20.30
C ASP A 216 -16.86 -21.82 20.52
N ASN A 217 -15.64 -22.14 20.98
CA ASN A 217 -15.30 -23.52 21.36
C ASN A 217 -16.13 -24.01 22.55
N GLN A 218 -16.40 -23.17 23.56
CA GLN A 218 -17.29 -23.55 24.66
C GLN A 218 -18.72 -23.84 24.17
N LYS A 219 -19.27 -23.02 23.27
CA LYS A 219 -20.58 -23.29 22.66
C LYS A 219 -20.61 -24.60 21.87
N TYR A 220 -19.57 -24.87 21.08
CA TYR A 220 -19.47 -26.12 20.34
C TYR A 220 -19.30 -27.33 21.26
N GLU A 221 -18.54 -27.21 22.35
CA GLU A 221 -18.40 -28.27 23.35
C GLU A 221 -19.73 -28.55 24.08
N GLU A 222 -20.49 -27.51 24.43
CA GLU A 222 -21.82 -27.64 25.03
C GLU A 222 -22.83 -28.30 24.07
N GLU A 223 -22.86 -27.92 22.79
CA GLU A 223 -23.72 -28.56 21.79
C GLU A 223 -23.34 -30.04 21.57
N ILE A 224 -22.04 -30.35 21.50
CA ILE A 224 -21.57 -31.74 21.36
C ILE A 224 -21.95 -32.57 22.60
N ALA A 225 -21.86 -31.99 23.79
CA ALA A 225 -22.27 -32.67 25.02
C ALA A 225 -23.78 -32.94 25.04
N ALA A 226 -24.61 -31.95 24.66
CA ALA A 226 -26.05 -32.10 24.55
C ALA A 226 -26.46 -33.16 23.52
N LEU A 227 -25.86 -33.15 22.33
CA LEU A 227 -26.11 -34.14 21.28
C LEU A 227 -25.68 -35.56 21.66
N LYS A 228 -24.61 -35.70 22.47
CA LYS A 228 -24.20 -37.00 23.02
C LYS A 228 -25.20 -37.53 24.04
N ASP A 229 -25.73 -36.68 24.91
CA ASP A 229 -26.74 -37.07 25.90
C ASP A 229 -28.07 -37.47 25.23
N GLU A 230 -28.51 -36.73 24.21
CA GLU A 230 -29.69 -37.09 23.41
C GLU A 230 -29.52 -38.42 22.69
N ASN A 231 -28.36 -38.66 22.07
CA ASN A 231 -28.04 -39.95 21.46
C ASN A 231 -28.05 -41.10 22.48
N LEU A 232 -27.58 -40.87 23.70
CA LEU A 232 -27.60 -41.87 24.76
C LEU A 232 -29.05 -42.20 25.17
N LYS A 233 -29.90 -41.18 25.33
CA LYS A 233 -31.32 -41.33 25.64
C LYS A 233 -32.08 -42.07 24.52
N LEU A 234 -31.80 -41.72 23.27
CA LEU A 234 -32.37 -42.40 22.09
C LEU A 234 -31.95 -43.88 22.04
N LYS A 235 -30.66 -44.19 22.25
CA LYS A 235 -30.19 -45.57 22.31
C LYS A 235 -30.88 -46.37 23.42
N ARG A 236 -31.06 -45.79 24.61
CA ARG A 236 -31.79 -46.44 25.71
C ARG A 236 -33.24 -46.71 25.35
N LYS A 237 -33.94 -45.75 24.76
CA LYS A 237 -35.33 -45.93 24.29
C LYS A 237 -35.43 -47.00 23.20
N MET A 238 -34.46 -47.03 22.27
CA MET A 238 -34.43 -48.03 21.21
C MET A 238 -34.20 -49.45 21.77
N ILE A 239 -33.33 -49.60 22.78
CA ILE A 239 -33.13 -50.88 23.48
C ILE A 239 -34.41 -51.30 24.20
N GLN A 240 -35.08 -50.39 24.92
CA GLN A 240 -36.36 -50.69 25.58
C GLN A 240 -37.45 -51.12 24.59
N LEU A 241 -37.53 -50.46 23.43
CA LEU A 241 -38.44 -50.86 22.35
C LEU A 241 -38.08 -52.23 21.78
N LEU A 242 -36.79 -52.51 21.57
CA LEU A 242 -36.32 -53.82 21.11
C LEU A 242 -36.62 -54.94 22.12
N GLU A 243 -36.50 -54.66 23.42
CA GLU A 243 -36.88 -55.60 24.49
C GLU A 243 -38.40 -55.84 24.53
N LEU A 244 -39.21 -54.80 24.36
CA LEU A 244 -40.67 -54.91 24.25
C LEU A 244 -41.07 -55.74 23.03
N VAL A 245 -40.45 -55.49 21.87
CA VAL A 245 -40.69 -56.27 20.65
C VAL A 245 -40.25 -57.73 20.81
N LYS A 246 -39.11 -57.98 21.47
CA LYS A 246 -38.67 -59.36 21.77
C LYS A 246 -39.64 -60.09 22.71
N ARG A 247 -40.21 -59.40 23.70
CA ARG A 247 -41.22 -59.98 24.62
C ARG A 247 -42.55 -60.25 23.91
N ASN A 248 -42.98 -59.37 23.02
CA ASN A 248 -44.22 -59.54 22.25
C ASN A 248 -44.09 -60.57 21.11
N GLY A 249 -42.87 -60.89 20.66
CA GLY A 249 -42.62 -61.95 19.68
C GLY A 249 -42.48 -63.36 20.26
N GLN A 250 -42.64 -63.53 21.58
CA GLN A 250 -42.62 -64.83 22.29
C GLN A 250 -44.00 -65.25 22.83
N GLN A 251 -45.08 -64.56 22.43
CA GLN A 251 -46.47 -65.02 22.54
C GLN A 251 -46.96 -65.48 21.17
#